data_AF-A0A1C7NMF2-F1
#
_entry.id   AF-A0A1C7NMF2-F1
#
_cell.length_a   1.000
_cell.length_b   1.000
_cell.length_c   1.000
_cell.angle_alpha   90.00
_cell.angle_beta   90.00
_cell.angle_gamma   90.00
#
_symmetry.space_group_name_H-M   'P 1'
#
loop_
_entity.id
_entity.type
_entity.pdbx_description
1 polymer ?
#
loop_
_entity_poly.entity_id
_entity_poly.type
_entity_poly.pdbx_seq_one_letter_code
_entity_poly.pdbx_strand_id
1 'polypeptide(L)'
;MTTDQSKGLVAWEARRKQWTTPIPDVQKNSAEMSNRLEELVQHEDQRKTIYKQLVYQRQAFRHPIPLKLVIPILITGWQEDGLWPKGMLVQDKSD
;
A
#
# COMPACT_ATOMS: atom_id res chain seq x y z
N MET A 1 -21.28 14.74 -26.97
CA MET A 1 -20.24 15.27 -26.06
C MET A 1 -19.82 14.14 -25.13
N THR A 2 -18.81 13.34 -25.50
CA THR A 2 -18.43 12.08 -24.81
C THR A 2 -16.92 11.84 -24.89
N THR A 3 -16.12 12.84 -24.51
CA THR A 3 -14.63 12.75 -24.59
C THR A 3 -13.91 12.90 -23.25
N ASP A 4 -14.66 13.10 -22.16
CA ASP A 4 -14.05 13.41 -20.85
C ASP A 4 -13.75 12.15 -20.01
N GLN A 5 -14.64 11.16 -20.02
CA GLN A 5 -14.45 9.90 -19.27
C GLN A 5 -13.22 9.11 -19.73
N SER A 6 -12.89 9.14 -21.02
CA SER A 6 -11.74 8.42 -21.59
C SER A 6 -10.40 8.98 -21.11
N LYS A 7 -10.31 10.30 -20.85
CA LYS A 7 -9.08 10.92 -20.36
C LYS A 7 -8.75 10.49 -18.93
N GLY A 8 -9.76 10.44 -18.07
CA GLY A 8 -9.61 9.99 -16.69
C GLY A 8 -9.16 8.53 -16.61
N LEU A 9 -9.79 7.67 -17.40
CA LEU A 9 -9.44 6.24 -17.46
C LEU A 9 -8.00 6.02 -17.93
N VAL A 10 -7.60 6.66 -19.05
CA VAL A 10 -6.25 6.54 -19.60
C VAL A 10 -5.19 7.04 -18.62
N ALA A 11 -5.44 8.16 -17.94
CA ALA A 11 -4.52 8.70 -16.93
C ALA A 11 -4.35 7.74 -15.74
N TRP A 12 -5.45 7.11 -15.30
CA TRP A 12 -5.43 6.14 -14.22
C TRP A 12 -4.72 4.84 -14.62
N GLU A 13 -4.98 4.30 -15.82
CA GLU A 13 -4.31 3.10 -16.34
C GLU A 13 -2.80 3.31 -16.50
N ALA A 14 -2.38 4.46 -17.04
CA ALA A 14 -0.98 4.80 -17.18
C ALA A 14 -0.26 4.86 -15.82
N ARG A 15 -0.90 5.47 -14.83
CA ARG A 15 -0.36 5.58 -13.46
C ARG A 15 -0.33 4.23 -12.75
N ARG A 16 -1.38 3.43 -12.89
CA ARG A 16 -1.41 2.05 -12.39
C ARG A 16 -0.27 1.23 -12.98
N LYS A 17 -0.05 1.29 -14.30
CA LYS A 17 1.04 0.57 -14.97
C LYS A 17 2.42 0.98 -14.45
N GLN A 18 2.62 2.29 -14.20
CA GLN A 18 3.86 2.78 -13.58
C GLN A 18 4.06 2.21 -12.16
N TRP A 19 2.98 2.07 -11.39
CA TRP A 19 3.04 1.51 -10.04
C TRP A 19 3.24 -0.01 -10.00
N THR A 20 2.75 -0.73 -11.01
CA THR A 20 2.81 -2.20 -11.05
C THR A 20 3.99 -2.75 -11.84
N THR A 21 4.71 -1.93 -12.61
CA THR A 21 5.88 -2.38 -13.37
C THR A 21 7.11 -2.44 -12.44
N PRO A 22 7.68 -3.63 -12.17
CA PRO A 22 8.85 -3.75 -11.30
C PRO A 22 10.09 -3.13 -11.94
N ILE A 23 10.81 -2.31 -11.18
CA ILE A 23 12.11 -1.75 -11.61
C ILE A 23 13.19 -2.80 -11.25
N PRO A 24 13.95 -3.32 -12.23
CA PRO A 24 14.84 -4.48 -12.04
C PRO A 24 15.96 -4.26 -11.01
N ASP A 25 16.40 -3.02 -10.77
CA ASP A 25 17.51 -2.71 -9.86
C ASP A 25 17.12 -2.71 -8.36
N VAL A 26 15.82 -2.66 -8.04
CA VAL A 26 15.33 -2.52 -6.65
C VAL A 26 15.26 -3.86 -5.91
N GLN A 27 15.37 -4.99 -6.62
CA GLN A 27 15.04 -6.31 -6.08
C GLN A 27 16.07 -6.88 -5.08
N LYS A 28 17.35 -6.52 -5.18
CA LYS A 28 18.41 -7.16 -4.36
C LYS A 28 18.47 -6.70 -2.91
N ASN A 29 18.15 -5.43 -2.63
CA ASN A 29 18.17 -4.87 -1.27
C ASN A 29 16.82 -4.96 -0.54
N SER A 30 15.75 -5.31 -1.27
CA SER A 30 14.39 -5.38 -0.73
C SER A 30 14.12 -6.64 0.10
N ALA A 31 14.78 -7.77 -0.19
CA ALA A 31 14.40 -9.07 0.37
C ALA A 31 14.62 -9.18 1.89
N GLU A 32 15.80 -8.79 2.40
CA GLU A 32 16.11 -8.90 3.84
C GLU A 32 15.27 -7.95 4.72
N MET A 33 15.04 -6.71 4.26
CA MET A 33 14.16 -5.77 5.00
C MET A 33 12.68 -6.13 4.90
N SER A 34 12.26 -6.74 3.80
CA SER A 34 10.87 -7.21 3.66
C SER A 34 10.54 -8.25 4.71
N ASN A 35 11.46 -9.16 5.04
CA ASN A 35 11.24 -10.20 6.06
C ASN A 35 11.03 -9.59 7.46
N ARG A 36 11.86 -8.62 7.87
CA ARG A 36 11.69 -7.94 9.18
C ARG A 36 10.40 -7.13 9.25
N LEU A 37 10.05 -6.44 8.16
CA LEU A 37 8.80 -5.70 8.13
C LEU A 37 7.60 -6.65 8.13
N GLU A 38 7.68 -7.78 7.41
CA GLU A 38 6.66 -8.84 7.40
C GLU A 38 6.34 -9.36 8.80
N GLU A 39 7.35 -9.57 9.64
CA GLU A 39 7.15 -9.94 11.05
C GLU A 39 6.47 -8.81 11.84
N LEU A 40 6.94 -7.57 11.68
CA LEU A 40 6.38 -6.41 12.39
C LEU A 40 4.92 -6.14 12.04
N VAL A 41 4.53 -6.29 10.77
CA VAL A 41 3.14 -6.07 10.33
C VAL A 41 2.17 -7.18 10.74
N GLN A 42 2.62 -8.29 11.35
CA GLN A 42 1.69 -9.30 11.89
C GLN A 42 0.88 -8.75 13.08
N HIS A 43 1.46 -7.84 13.87
CA HIS A 43 0.83 -7.30 15.07
C HIS A 43 0.05 -6.01 14.77
N GLU A 44 -1.22 -5.96 15.21
CA GLU A 44 -2.10 -4.81 14.96
C GLU A 44 -1.57 -3.50 15.56
N ASP A 45 -1.02 -3.55 16.77
CA ASP A 45 -0.48 -2.36 17.45
C ASP A 45 0.73 -1.76 16.71
N GLN A 46 1.54 -2.63 16.10
CA GLN A 46 2.66 -2.21 15.26
C GLN A 46 2.15 -1.56 13.97
N ARG A 47 1.12 -2.14 13.34
CA ARG A 47 0.47 -1.53 12.16
C ARG A 47 -0.07 -0.14 12.47
N LYS A 48 -0.74 0.05 13.61
CA LYS A 48 -1.23 1.38 14.05
C LYS A 48 -0.07 2.37 14.26
N THR A 49 1.00 1.92 14.89
CA THR A 49 2.19 2.76 15.13
C THR A 49 2.83 3.22 13.83
N ILE A 50 3.05 2.28 12.89
CA ILE A 50 3.63 2.59 11.58
C ILE A 50 2.68 3.50 10.78
N TYR A 51 1.38 3.25 10.81
CA TYR A 51 0.39 4.13 10.18
C TYR A 51 0.52 5.57 10.68
N LYS A 52 0.64 5.77 12.01
CA LYS A 52 0.80 7.10 12.59
C LYS A 52 2.09 7.78 12.14
N GLN A 53 3.18 7.04 12.01
CA GLN A 53 4.44 7.56 11.48
C GLN A 53 4.32 7.98 10.01
N LEU A 54 3.68 7.16 9.18
CA LEU A 54 3.54 7.43 7.75
C LEU A 54 2.57 8.58 7.45
N VAL A 55 1.39 8.57 8.06
CA VAL A 55 0.28 9.47 7.69
C VAL A 55 0.31 10.77 8.48
N TYR A 56 0.43 10.68 9.80
CA TYR A 56 0.40 11.88 10.65
C TYR A 56 1.77 12.55 10.75
N GLN A 57 2.84 11.78 10.91
CA GLN A 57 4.21 12.32 11.02
C GLN A 57 4.90 12.51 9.66
N ARG A 58 4.26 12.10 8.56
CA ARG A 58 4.78 12.19 7.18
C ARG A 58 6.18 11.58 7.01
N GLN A 59 6.50 10.56 7.79
CA GLN A 59 7.74 9.82 7.60
C GLN A 59 7.64 8.96 6.34
N ALA A 60 8.74 8.86 5.60
CA ALA A 60 8.85 8.01 4.44
C ALA A 60 9.75 6.81 4.73
N PHE A 61 9.46 5.68 4.09
CA PHE A 61 10.39 4.56 4.10
C PHE A 61 11.69 4.96 3.39
N ARG A 62 12.83 4.65 4.02
CA ARG A 62 14.16 4.91 3.44
C ARG A 62 14.45 4.04 2.21
N HIS A 63 13.71 2.95 2.07
CA HIS A 63 13.87 1.98 1.00
C HIS A 63 12.50 1.62 0.42
N PRO A 64 12.44 1.22 -0.86
CA PRO A 64 11.21 0.70 -1.44
C PRO A 64 10.71 -0.51 -0.65
N ILE A 65 9.44 -0.48 -0.27
CA ILE A 65 8.77 -1.55 0.46
C ILE A 65 7.73 -2.21 -0.47
N PRO A 66 7.60 -3.55 -0.48
CA PRO A 66 6.53 -4.22 -1.20
C PRO A 66 5.15 -3.72 -0.77
N LEU A 67 4.33 -3.33 -1.75
CA LEU A 67 3.00 -2.77 -1.49
C LEU A 67 2.10 -3.71 -0.66
N LYS A 68 2.26 -5.03 -0.84
CA LYS A 68 1.55 -6.06 -0.05
C LYS A 68 1.70 -5.90 1.46
N LEU A 69 2.81 -5.30 1.94
CA LEU A 69 3.07 -5.08 3.37
C LEU A 69 2.48 -3.77 3.87
N VAL A 70 2.35 -2.78 2.98
CA VAL A 70 1.83 -1.46 3.30
C VAL A 70 0.30 -1.47 3.38
N ILE A 71 -0.37 -2.27 2.54
CA ILE A 71 -1.84 -2.36 2.50
C ILE A 71 -2.45 -2.68 3.89
N PRO A 72 -2.01 -3.73 4.62
CA PRO A 72 -2.53 -4.02 5.96
C PRO A 72 -2.34 -2.88 6.97
N ILE A 73 -1.23 -2.14 6.87
CA ILE A 73 -0.95 -0.97 7.73
C ILE A 73 -1.99 0.12 7.49
N LEU A 74 -2.22 0.47 6.22
CA LEU A 74 -3.20 1.49 5.83
C LEU A 74 -4.62 1.10 6.22
N ILE A 75 -5.03 -0.15 5.96
CA ILE A 75 -6.37 -0.63 6.33
C ILE A 75 -6.57 -0.53 7.85
N THR A 76 -5.56 -0.93 8.64
CA THR A 76 -5.64 -0.87 10.11
C THR A 76 -5.84 0.59 10.57
N GLY A 77 -5.08 1.52 10.02
CA GLY A 77 -5.20 2.95 10.34
C GLY A 77 -6.53 3.55 9.92
N TRP A 78 -6.99 3.26 8.70
CA TRP A 78 -8.30 3.74 8.23
C TRP A 78 -9.46 3.17 9.03
N GLN A 79 -9.36 1.93 9.52
CA GLN A 79 -10.34 1.36 10.45
C GLN A 79 -10.32 2.05 11.82
N GLU A 80 -9.15 2.49 12.30
CA GLU A 80 -9.00 3.29 13.53
C GLU A 80 -9.63 4.68 13.35
N ASP A 81 -9.40 5.32 12.20
CA ASP A 81 -9.93 6.65 11.86
C ASP A 81 -11.42 6.63 11.46
N GLY A 82 -12.06 5.47 11.37
CA GLY A 82 -13.45 5.31 10.90
C GLY A 82 -13.65 5.57 9.41
N LEU A 83 -12.56 5.63 8.64
CA LEU A 83 -12.54 5.82 7.19
C LEU A 83 -12.73 4.51 6.41
N TRP A 84 -12.56 3.36 7.07
CA TRP A 84 -12.76 2.04 6.48
C TRP A 84 -13.65 1.15 7.36
N PRO A 85 -14.68 0.49 6.81
CA PRO A 85 -15.58 -0.36 7.59
C PRO A 85 -14.86 -1.58 8.16
N LYS A 86 -15.10 -1.88 9.43
CA LYS A 86 -14.60 -3.10 10.09
C LYS A 86 -15.26 -4.33 9.46
N GLY A 87 -14.46 -5.33 9.10
CA GLY A 87 -14.93 -6.59 8.51
C GLY A 87 -14.99 -6.64 6.98
N MET A 88 -14.70 -5.53 6.28
CA MET A 88 -14.54 -5.56 4.82
C MET A 88 -13.12 -6.01 4.47
N LEU A 89 -12.90 -7.32 4.48
CA LEU A 89 -11.73 -7.94 3.85
C LEU A 89 -11.91 -7.81 2.34
N VAL A 90 -10.95 -7.18 1.66
CA VAL A 90 -10.88 -7.20 0.19
C VAL A 90 -10.68 -8.67 -0.20
N GLN A 91 -11.76 -9.33 -0.63
CA GLN A 91 -11.64 -10.65 -1.23
C GLN A 91 -10.82 -10.47 -2.49
N ASP A 92 -9.63 -11.05 -2.49
CA ASP A 92 -8.84 -11.24 -3.69
C ASP A 92 -9.59 -12.25 -4.56
N LYS A 93 -10.53 -11.75 -5.37
CA LYS A 93 -11.13 -12.52 -6.45
C LYS A 93 -10.12 -12.58 -7.58
N SER A 94 -9.08 -13.37 -7.38
CA SER A 94 -8.30 -13.93 -8.46
C SER A 94 -9.06 -15.16 -8.97
N ASP A 95 -9.77 -14.96 -10.09
CA ASP A 95 -10.25 -16.04 -10.99
C ASP A 95 -9.20 -16.20 -12.10
#